data_AF-A0A357MDD7-F1
#
_entry.id   AF-A0A357MDD7-F1
#
_cell.length_a   1.000
_cell.length_b   1.000
_cell.length_c   1.000
_cell.angle_alpha   90.00
_cell.angle_beta   90.00
_cell.angle_gamma   90.00
#
_symmetry.space_group_name_H-M   'P 1'
#
loop_
_entity.id
_entity.type
_entity.pdbx_description
1 polymer ?
#
loop_
_entity_poly.entity_id
_entity_poly.type
_entity_poly.pdbx_seq_one_letter_code
_entity_poly.pdbx_strand_id
1 'polypeptide(L)' 'MQVEYIVDTKCGRHFSWSAMDYDSLLRDLHYRGYTPTFIKPMTEYEAEILAKEAQEDLMHQFRVELERELKESA' A
#
# COMPACT_ATOMS: atom_id res chain seq x y z
N MET A 1 -18.11 -12.10 7.93
CA MET A 1 -16.93 -11.31 8.38
C MET A 1 -16.74 -10.22 7.35
N GLN A 2 -16.56 -8.96 7.78
CA GLN A 2 -16.27 -7.87 6.83
C GLN A 2 -14.78 -7.85 6.51
N VAL A 3 -14.45 -7.49 5.29
CA VAL A 3 -13.09 -7.25 4.80
C VAL A 3 -12.93 -5.75 4.61
N GLU A 4 -11.83 -5.20 5.11
CA GLU A 4 -11.45 -3.81 4.85
C GLU A 4 -10.63 -3.74 3.57
N TYR A 5 -10.94 -2.76 2.72
CA TYR A 5 -10.27 -2.53 1.45
C TYR A 5 -9.71 -1.12 1.41
N ILE A 6 -8.54 -0.95 0.81
CA ILE A 6 -8.07 0.36 0.37
C ILE A 6 -8.56 0.61 -1.06
N VAL A 7 -9.06 1.81 -1.33
CA VAL A 7 -9.68 2.17 -2.61
C VAL A 7 -9.12 3.49 -3.12
N ASP A 8 -8.62 3.48 -4.36
CA ASP A 8 -8.40 4.70 -5.14
C ASP A 8 -9.50 4.84 -6.18
N THR A 9 -9.90 6.07 -6.44
CA THR A 9 -10.98 6.40 -7.37
C THR A 9 -10.50 7.31 -8.49
N LYS A 10 -11.21 7.28 -9.63
CA LYS A 10 -10.94 8.18 -10.77
C LYS A 10 -10.99 9.66 -10.42
N CYS A 11 -11.78 10.04 -9.41
CA CYS A 11 -11.85 11.42 -8.93
C CYS A 11 -10.74 11.79 -7.95
N GLY A 12 -9.74 10.92 -7.75
CA GLY A 12 -8.55 11.17 -6.96
C GLY A 12 -8.71 10.95 -5.46
N ARG A 13 -9.81 10.33 -5.00
CA ARG A 13 -9.95 9.97 -3.59
C ARG A 13 -9.26 8.64 -3.28
N HIS A 14 -8.55 8.63 -2.17
CA HIS A 14 -7.89 7.48 -1.53
C HIS A 14 -8.50 7.29 -0.14
N PHE A 15 -9.10 6.14 0.14
CA PHE A 15 -9.75 5.85 1.42
C PHE A 15 -9.91 4.36 1.69
N SER A 16 -10.09 3.98 2.96
CA SER A 16 -10.47 2.62 3.34
C SER A 16 -11.99 2.44 3.39
N TRP A 17 -12.45 1.23 3.08
CA TRP A 17 -13.86 0.88 3.06
C TRP A 17 -14.09 -0.57 3.49
N SER A 18 -15.02 -0.81 4.41
CA SER A 18 -15.38 -2.16 4.85
C SER A 18 -16.57 -2.70 4.05
N ALA A 19 -16.44 -3.92 3.52
CA ALA A 19 -17.51 -4.61 2.81
C ALA A 19 -17.52 -6.11 3.13
N MET A 20 -18.63 -6.81 2.83
CA MET A 20 -18.73 -8.25 3.07
C MET A 20 -17.86 -9.06 2.11
N ASP A 21 -17.78 -8.59 0.87
CA ASP A 21 -17.01 -9.15 -0.22
C ASP A 21 -16.77 -8.06 -1.27
N TYR A 22 -16.00 -8.41 -2.29
CA TYR A 22 -15.63 -7.52 -3.36
C TYR A 22 -16.84 -7.00 -4.17
N ASP A 23 -17.84 -7.85 -4.41
CA ASP A 23 -19.04 -7.46 -5.17
C ASP A 23 -19.90 -6.46 -4.39
N SER A 24 -20.00 -6.64 -3.07
CA SER A 24 -20.69 -5.71 -2.17
C SER A 24 -19.99 -4.36 -2.14
N LEU A 25 -18.65 -4.34 -2.09
CA LEU A 25 -17.86 -3.11 -2.21
C LEU A 25 -18.15 -2.39 -3.54
N LEU A 26 -18.10 -3.11 -4.68
CA LEU A 26 -18.35 -2.49 -5.98
C LEU A 26 -19.76 -1.89 -6.09
N ARG A 27 -20.76 -2.58 -5.54
CA ARG A 27 -22.14 -2.06 -5.47
C ARG A 27 -22.23 -0.79 -4.63
N ASP A 28 -21.59 -0.77 -3.47
CA ASP A 28 -21.56 0.40 -2.58
C ASP A 28 -20.85 1.59 -3.24
N LEU A 29 -19.71 1.36 -3.88
CA LEU A 29 -18.96 2.37 -4.61
C LEU A 29 -19.79 2.94 -5.78
N HIS A 30 -20.43 2.07 -6.56
CA HIS A 30 -21.30 2.48 -7.66
C HIS A 30 -22.50 3.31 -7.16
N TYR A 31 -23.18 2.86 -6.10
CA TYR A 31 -24.31 3.58 -5.50
C TYR A 31 -23.90 4.99 -5.02
N ARG A 32 -22.67 5.15 -4.55
CA ARG A 32 -22.10 6.43 -4.10
C ARG A 32 -21.52 7.27 -5.23
N GLY A 33 -21.56 6.79 -6.48
CA GLY A 33 -21.02 7.51 -7.65
C GLY A 33 -19.49 7.48 -7.73
N TYR A 34 -18.83 6.56 -7.04
CA TYR A 34 -17.37 6.38 -7.15
C TYR A 34 -17.03 5.35 -8.23
N THR A 35 -16.06 5.68 -9.07
CA THR A 35 -15.44 4.73 -10.00
C THR A 35 -14.06 4.36 -9.47
N PRO A 36 -13.86 3.13 -8.97
CA PRO A 36 -12.55 2.71 -8.48
C PRO A 36 -11.54 2.56 -9.63
N THR A 37 -10.28 2.94 -9.36
CA THR A 37 -9.11 2.68 -10.21
C THR A 37 -8.17 1.65 -9.60
N PHE A 38 -8.20 1.51 -8.28
CA PHE A 38 -7.44 0.52 -7.53
C PHE A 38 -8.27 0.07 -6.34
N ILE A 39 -8.29 -1.24 -6.08
CA ILE A 39 -8.88 -1.84 -4.90
C ILE A 39 -7.95 -2.96 -4.44
N LYS A 40 -7.68 -3.01 -3.14
CA LYS A 40 -6.93 -4.11 -2.53
C LYS A 40 -7.40 -4.35 -1.09
N PRO A 41 -7.44 -5.59 -0.59
CA PRO A 41 -7.64 -5.83 0.85
C PRO A 41 -6.60 -5.09 1.68
N MET A 42 -7.01 -4.46 2.77
CA MET A 42 -6.14 -3.64 3.61
C MET A 42 -4.95 -4.44 4.13
N THR A 43 -5.17 -5.71 4.50
CA THR A 43 -4.10 -6.62 4.96
C THR A 43 -3.01 -6.85 3.92
N GLU A 44 -3.39 -6.95 2.64
CA GLU A 44 -2.42 -7.13 1.55
C GLU A 44 -1.68 -5.82 1.27
N TYR A 45 -2.39 -4.69 1.34
CA TYR A 45 -1.80 -3.36 1.18
C TYR A 45 -0.77 -3.04 2.27
N GLU A 46 -1.10 -3.31 3.53
CA GLU A 46 -0.21 -3.13 4.68
C GLU A 46 1.01 -4.04 4.58
N ALA A 47 0.83 -5.31 4.19
CA ALA A 47 1.95 -6.23 3.99
C ALA A 47 2.92 -5.74 2.91
N GLU A 48 2.42 -5.15 1.82
CA GLU A 48 3.24 -4.55 0.77
C GLU A 48 3.98 -3.30 1.24
N ILE A 49 3.35 -2.45 2.06
CA ILE A 49 4.01 -1.28 2.63
C ILE A 49 5.16 -1.73 3.54
N LEU A 50 4.90 -2.65 4.46
CA LEU A 50 5.91 -3.17 5.39
C LEU A 50 7.08 -3.83 4.64
N ALA A 51 6.79 -4.57 3.56
CA ALA A 51 7.84 -5.17 2.74
C ALA A 51 8.71 -4.11 2.04
N LYS A 52 8.12 -3.01 1.56
CA LYS A 52 8.86 -1.91 0.94
C LYS A 52 9.71 -1.16 1.96
N GLU A 53 9.16 -0.85 3.13
CA GLU A 53 9.88 -0.17 4.21
C GLU A 53 11.09 -1.02 4.65
N ALA A 54 10.92 -2.33 4.85
CA ALA A 54 12.01 -3.23 5.20
C ALA A 54 13.11 -3.28 4.12
N GLN A 55 12.73 -3.22 2.84
CA GLN A 55 13.70 -3.18 1.74
C GLN A 55 14.47 -1.85 1.72
N GLU A 56 13.80 -0.72 1.94
CA GLU A 56 14.41 0.60 2.00
C GLU A 56 15.41 0.71 3.16
N ASP A 57 15.07 0.18 4.33
CA ASP A 57 15.96 0.13 5.49
C ASP A 57 17.22 -0.69 5.22
N LEU A 58 17.08 -1.85 4.57
CA LEU A 58 18.21 -2.69 4.19
C LEU A 58 19.14 -1.96 3.20
N MET A 59 18.57 -1.31 2.17
CA MET A 59 19.35 -0.53 1.21
C MET A 59 20.06 0.65 1.88
N HIS A 60 19.41 1.30 2.83
CA HIS A 60 20.01 2.39 3.59
C HIS A 60 21.21 1.91 4.41
N GLN A 61 21.07 0.79 5.12
CA GLN A 61 22.17 0.19 5.89
C GLN A 61 23.35 -0.19 4.99
N PHE A 62 23.08 -0.82 3.85
CA PHE A 62 24.10 -1.20 2.90
C PHE A 62 24.87 0.01 2.34
N ARG A 63 24.17 1.11 2.03
CA ARG A 63 24.80 2.35 1.58
C ARG A 63 25.71 2.95 2.65
N VAL A 64 25.26 2.97 3.91
CA VAL A 64 26.06 3.50 5.03
C VAL A 64 27.35 2.70 5.21
N GLU A 65 27.28 1.37 5.10
CA GLU A 65 28.45 0.51 5.25
C GLU A 65 29.46 0.71 4.11
N LEU A 66 28.98 0.74 2.85
CA LEU A 66 29.83 1.05 1.70
C LEU A 66 30.55 2.41 1.85
N GLU A 67 29.83 3.43 2.32
CA GLU A 67 30.44 4.75 2.56
C GLU A 67 31.52 4.72 3.66
N ARG A 68 31.39 3.86 4.66
CA ARG A 68 32.43 3.67 5.69
C ARG A 68 33.66 3.00 5.10
N GLU A 69 33.49 1.88 4.40
CA GLU A 69 34.60 1.16 3.77
C GLU A 69 35.37 2.03 2.78
N LEU A 70 34.67 2.85 1.99
CA LEU A 70 35.27 3.83 1.07
C LEU A 70 36.10 4.89 1.78
N LYS A 71 35.65 5.38 2.95
CA LYS A 71 36.40 6.36 3.76
C LYS A 71 37.59 5.74 4.47
N GLU A 72 37.50 4.47 4.87
CA GLU A 72 38.59 3.76 5.55
C GLU A 72 39.69 3.29 4.56
N SER A 73 39.34 3.15 3.28
CA SER A 73 40.25 2.72 2.22
C SER A 73 40.97 3.88 1.48
N ALA A 74 40.73 5.13 1.86
CA ALA A 74 41.29 6.35 1.26
C ALA A 74 42.26 7.07 2.21
#